data_AF-A0A248XI37-F1
#
_entry.id   AF-A0A248XI37-F1
#
_cell.length_a   1.000
_cell.length_b   1.000
_cell.length_c   1.000
_cell.angle_alpha   90.00
_cell.angle_beta   90.00
_cell.angle_gamma   90.00
#
_symmetry.space_group_name_H-M   'P 1'
#
loop_
_entity.id
_entity.type
_entity.pdbx_description
1 polymer ?
#
loop_
_entity_poly.entity_id
_entity_poly.type
_entity_poly.pdbx_seq_one_letter_code
_entity_poly.pdbx_strand_id
1 'polypeptide(L)'
;VLQSDLGDLIHPDGWLPWDGQMYLATLTYSEFDNHGPGAVMEKRVKWKGIKTSDLSRAQKFSSQGFMRAADWVPRTGVPLNADLLHVKS
;
A
#
# COMPACT_ATOMS: atom_id res chain seq x y z
N VAL A 1 -1.17 -0.82 0.89
CA VAL A 1 -2.10 -0.09 0.00
C VAL A 1 -1.39 1.17 -0.48
N LEU A 2 -1.38 1.43 -1.79
CA LEU A 2 -0.63 2.54 -2.38
C LEU A 2 -1.57 3.33 -3.31
N GLN A 3 -1.57 4.66 -3.22
CA GLN A 3 -2.22 5.59 -4.17
C GLN A 3 -3.67 5.20 -4.51
N SER A 4 -4.48 5.02 -3.46
CA SER A 4 -5.87 4.57 -3.58
C SER A 4 -6.83 5.52 -2.87
N ASP A 5 -8.04 5.68 -3.43
CA ASP A 5 -9.18 6.28 -2.74
C ASP A 5 -9.77 5.30 -1.72
N LEU A 6 -9.67 5.63 -0.43
CA LEU A 6 -10.26 4.89 0.67
C LEU A 6 -11.52 5.61 1.16
N GLY A 7 -12.67 4.96 0.97
CA GLY A 7 -13.96 5.42 1.48
C GLY A 7 -14.08 5.34 3.01
N ASP A 8 -15.11 5.96 3.55
CA ASP A 8 -15.39 6.03 5.00
C ASP A 8 -15.82 4.70 5.62
N LEU A 9 -16.08 3.68 4.78
CA LEU A 9 -16.28 2.29 5.20
C LEU A 9 -15.08 1.71 5.96
N ILE A 10 -13.86 2.22 5.71
CA ILE A 10 -12.65 1.70 6.36
C ILE A 10 -12.64 2.09 7.84
N HIS A 11 -12.68 1.09 8.72
CA HIS A 11 -12.57 1.33 10.16
C HIS A 11 -11.26 2.06 10.50
N PRO A 12 -11.25 3.03 11.45
CA PRO A 12 -10.05 3.81 11.75
C PRO A 12 -8.81 2.98 12.14
N ASP A 13 -9.00 1.81 12.75
CA ASP A 13 -7.94 0.86 13.07
C ASP A 13 -7.22 0.30 11.81
N GLY A 14 -7.92 0.28 10.67
CA GLY A 14 -7.46 -0.12 9.33
C GLY A 14 -7.29 -1.61 9.13
N TRP A 15 -6.64 -2.29 10.08
CA TRP A 15 -6.27 -3.70 9.96
C TRP A 15 -6.85 -4.51 11.12
N LEU A 16 -7.27 -5.74 10.84
CA LEU A 16 -7.85 -6.65 11.83
C LEU A 16 -6.89 -7.83 12.08
N PRO A 17 -6.69 -8.26 13.34
CA PRO A 17 -5.94 -9.47 13.61
C PRO A 17 -6.59 -10.69 12.94
N TRP A 18 -5.77 -11.63 12.49
CA TRP A 18 -6.27 -12.93 12.03
C TRP A 18 -6.77 -13.76 13.21
N ASP A 19 -5.87 -14.04 14.17
CA ASP A 19 -6.14 -14.79 15.39
C ASP A 19 -5.23 -14.29 16.51
N GLY A 20 -5.81 -13.60 17.51
CA GLY A 20 -5.08 -13.03 18.64
C GLY A 20 -3.86 -12.20 18.22
N GLN A 21 -2.68 -12.57 18.70
CA GLN A 21 -1.41 -11.89 18.40
C GLN A 21 -0.62 -12.54 17.26
N MET A 22 -1.18 -13.52 16.57
CA MET A 22 -0.49 -14.24 15.52
C MET A 22 -0.04 -13.28 14.41
N TYR A 23 1.24 -13.37 14.05
CA TYR A 23 1.91 -12.57 13.01
C TYR A 23 1.93 -11.05 13.16
N LEU A 24 1.31 -10.46 14.19
CA LEU A 24 1.27 -9.00 14.37
C LEU A 24 2.67 -8.37 14.45
N ALA A 25 3.68 -9.15 14.87
CA ALA A 25 5.07 -8.71 14.94
C ALA A 25 5.88 -8.93 13.66
N THR A 26 5.43 -9.83 12.76
CA THR A 26 6.21 -10.30 11.60
C THR A 26 5.58 -9.93 10.25
N LEU A 27 4.28 -9.66 10.20
CA LEU A 27 3.61 -9.17 9.00
C LEU A 27 4.22 -7.85 8.52
N THR A 28 3.95 -7.49 7.27
CA THR A 28 4.31 -6.18 6.73
C THR A 28 3.08 -5.56 6.09
N TYR A 29 2.43 -4.64 6.81
CA TYR A 29 1.40 -3.78 6.25
C TYR A 29 1.88 -2.34 6.21
N SER A 30 1.53 -1.65 5.15
CA SER A 30 1.90 -0.26 4.94
C SER A 30 0.88 0.42 4.03
N GLU A 31 0.66 1.70 4.29
CA GLU A 31 -0.17 2.60 3.51
C GLU A 31 0.73 3.73 2.98
N PHE A 32 0.54 4.15 1.72
CA PHE A 32 1.31 5.23 1.09
C PHE A 32 0.43 6.04 0.15
N ASP A 33 0.38 7.36 0.39
CA ASP A 33 -0.28 8.33 -0.51
C ASP A 33 -1.74 7.96 -0.86
N ASN A 34 -2.46 7.36 0.10
CA ASN A 34 -3.89 7.10 -0.04
C ASN A 34 -4.69 8.38 0.26
N HIS A 35 -5.86 8.51 -0.34
CA HIS A 35 -6.72 9.68 -0.23
C HIS A 35 -8.17 9.29 0.08
N GLY A 36 -9.00 10.27 0.41
CA GLY A 36 -10.40 10.05 0.81
C GLY A 36 -10.59 9.90 2.33
N PRO A 37 -11.86 9.84 2.79
CA PRO A 37 -12.21 9.90 4.21
C PRO A 37 -11.69 8.72 5.04
N GLY A 38 -11.46 7.56 4.43
CA GLY A 38 -10.90 6.38 5.10
C GLY A 38 -9.38 6.35 5.18
N ALA A 39 -8.67 7.28 4.54
CA ALA A 39 -7.21 7.28 4.47
C ALA A 39 -6.49 7.86 5.71
N VAL A 40 -7.25 8.41 6.65
CA VAL A 40 -6.77 8.95 7.93
C VAL A 40 -6.08 7.84 8.74
N MET A 41 -4.79 7.99 9.03
CA MET A 41 -3.94 6.93 9.61
C MET A 41 -3.69 7.06 11.12
N GLU A 42 -4.13 8.14 11.74
CA GLU A 42 -3.82 8.53 13.11
C GLU A 42 -4.21 7.44 14.10
N LYS A 43 -5.37 6.81 13.85
CA LYS A 43 -5.97 5.76 14.69
C LYS A 43 -5.60 4.34 14.25
N ARG A 44 -4.78 4.17 13.21
CA ARG A 44 -4.34 2.83 12.77
C ARG A 44 -3.64 2.10 13.89
N VAL A 45 -3.86 0.79 13.94
CA VAL A 45 -3.18 -0.12 14.86
C VAL A 45 -1.66 0.07 14.82
N LYS A 46 -0.99 -0.11 15.96
CA LYS A 46 0.46 0.14 16.11
C LYS A 46 1.28 -1.15 16.22
N TRP A 47 0.84 -2.22 15.57
CA TRP A 47 1.57 -3.49 15.59
C TRP A 47 2.97 -3.33 15.00
N LYS A 48 3.95 -4.10 15.49
CA LYS A 48 5.33 -4.05 14.98
C LYS A 48 5.41 -4.36 13.48
N GLY A 49 4.45 -5.11 12.94
CA GLY A 49 4.34 -5.38 11.51
C GLY A 49 3.82 -4.21 10.65
N ILE A 50 3.25 -3.16 11.26
CA ILE A 50 2.91 -1.94 10.53
C ILE A 50 4.20 -1.16 10.23
N LYS A 51 4.43 -0.86 8.95
CA LYS A 51 5.61 -0.16 8.48
C LYS A 51 5.21 1.19 7.90
N THR A 52 5.93 2.22 8.31
CA THR A 52 5.94 3.50 7.58
C THR A 52 6.49 3.26 6.19
N SER A 53 5.81 3.80 5.18
CA SER A 53 6.28 3.78 3.79
C SER A 53 6.66 5.19 3.38
N ASP A 54 7.86 5.31 2.82
CA ASP A 54 8.29 6.48 2.06
C ASP A 54 8.19 6.16 0.55
N LEU A 55 8.53 7.15 -0.28
CA LEU A 55 8.54 6.98 -1.73
C LEU A 55 9.44 5.81 -2.16
N SER A 56 10.64 5.72 -1.58
CA SER A 56 11.62 4.68 -1.95
C SER A 56 11.14 3.26 -1.65
N ARG A 57 10.45 3.06 -0.51
CA ARG A 57 9.84 1.79 -0.14
C ARG A 57 8.61 1.51 -1.02
N ALA A 58 7.78 2.52 -1.26
CA ALA A 58 6.57 2.38 -2.06
C ALA A 58 6.89 1.96 -3.51
N GLN A 59 7.95 2.51 -4.11
CA GLN A 59 8.41 2.16 -5.45
C GLN A 59 8.80 0.68 -5.59
N LYS A 60 9.25 0.03 -4.51
CA LYS A 60 9.55 -1.42 -4.53
C LYS A 60 8.29 -2.27 -4.74
N PHE A 61 7.11 -1.71 -4.46
CA PHE A 61 5.82 -2.35 -4.63
C PHE A 61 5.06 -1.84 -5.86
N SER A 62 5.67 -1.00 -6.70
CA SER A 62 5.09 -0.65 -8.00
C SER A 62 5.16 -1.84 -8.96
N SER A 63 4.43 -1.78 -10.08
CA SER A 63 4.42 -2.86 -11.08
C SER A 63 5.83 -3.19 -11.59
N GLN A 64 6.68 -2.17 -11.77
CA GLN A 64 8.07 -2.36 -12.15
C GLN A 64 8.91 -2.86 -10.98
N GLY A 65 8.80 -2.24 -9.80
CA GLY A 65 9.61 -2.61 -8.65
C GLY A 65 9.40 -4.05 -8.18
N PHE A 66 8.14 -4.53 -8.25
CA PHE A 66 7.77 -5.85 -7.74
C PHE A 66 7.79 -6.94 -8.81
N MET A 67 7.24 -6.67 -9.99
CA MET A 67 7.01 -7.69 -11.02
C MET A 67 7.86 -7.51 -12.28
N ARG A 68 8.68 -6.46 -12.35
CA ARG A 68 9.39 -6.06 -13.57
C ARG A 68 8.44 -5.94 -14.76
N ALA A 69 7.26 -5.37 -14.53
CA ALA A 69 6.15 -5.40 -15.49
C ALA A 69 6.51 -4.80 -16.86
N ALA A 70 7.40 -3.82 -16.93
CA ALA A 70 7.83 -3.23 -18.20
C ALA A 70 8.53 -4.24 -19.13
N ASP A 71 9.08 -5.32 -18.58
CA ASP A 71 9.82 -6.34 -19.35
C ASP A 71 8.88 -7.27 -20.15
N TRP A 72 7.59 -7.34 -19.78
CA TRP A 72 6.69 -8.34 -20.35
C TRP A 72 5.26 -7.88 -20.62
N VAL A 73 4.70 -6.96 -19.84
CA VAL A 73 3.32 -6.48 -20.02
C VAL A 73 3.10 -5.80 -21.38
N PRO A 74 4.03 -5.00 -21.95
CA PRO A 74 3.80 -4.39 -23.26
C PRO A 74 3.52 -5.40 -24.38
N ARG A 75 4.02 -6.64 -24.26
CA ARG A 75 3.79 -7.72 -25.24
C ARG A 75 2.36 -8.28 -25.19
N THR A 76 1.59 -8.00 -24.14
CA THR A 76 0.20 -8.45 -24.00
C THR A 76 -0.80 -7.48 -24.63
N GLY A 77 -0.38 -6.26 -24.96
CA GLY A 77 -1.25 -5.19 -25.47
C GLY A 77 -2.04 -4.44 -24.38
N VAL A 78 -1.84 -4.77 -23.11
CA VAL A 78 -2.49 -4.10 -21.98
C VAL A 78 -1.74 -2.78 -21.65
N PRO A 79 -2.44 -1.65 -21.45
CA PRO A 79 -1.81 -0.42 -20.97
C PRO A 79 -1.10 -0.61 -19.63
N LEU A 80 0.09 -0.04 -19.48
CA LEU A 80 0.91 -0.17 -18.27
C LEU A 80 1.32 1.20 -17.73
N ASN A 81 0.98 1.46 -16.46
CA ASN A 81 1.71 2.41 -15.62
C ASN A 81 2.69 1.59 -14.77
N ALA A 82 3.98 1.70 -15.07
CA ALA A 82 4.98 0.82 -14.50
C ALA A 82 5.41 1.25 -13.09
N ASP A 83 5.24 2.52 -12.73
CA ASP A 83 5.68 3.08 -11.45
C ASP A 83 4.55 3.88 -10.76
N LEU A 84 4.85 4.41 -9.58
CA LEU A 84 3.93 5.27 -8.83
C LEU A 84 3.57 6.53 -9.62
N LEU A 85 2.33 6.98 -9.47
CA LEU A 85 1.89 8.27 -9.96
C LEU A 85 2.64 9.38 -9.21
N HIS A 86 2.76 10.55 -9.85
CA HIS A 86 3.37 11.70 -9.19
C HIS A 86 2.66 11.98 -7.86
N VAL A 87 3.41 11.84 -6.76
CA VAL A 87 2.96 12.22 -5.42
C VAL A 87 2.75 13.73 -5.44
N LYS A 88 1.53 14.18 -5.16
CA LYS A 88 1.27 15.63 -5.05
C LYS A 88 2.06 16.16 -3.85
N SER A 89 2.92 17.15 -4.12
CA SER A 89 3.64 17.92 -3.09
C SER A 89 2.70 18.65 -2.16
#